data_AF-A0A135S7V1-F1
#
_entry.id   AF-A0A135S7V1-F1
#
_cell.length_a   1.000
_cell.length_b   1.000
_cell.length_c   1.000
_cell.angle_alpha   90.00
_cell.angle_beta   90.00
_cell.angle_gamma   90.00
#
_symmetry.space_group_name_H-M   'P 1'
#
loop_
_entity.id
_entity.type
_entity.pdbx_description
1 polymer ?
#
loop_
_entity_poly.entity_id
_entity_poly.type
_entity_poly.pdbx_seq_one_letter_code
_entity_poly.pdbx_strand_id
1 'polypeptide(L)'
;MQGLLLSLGLLASSAVSFVAAADLKIDVTQEVECDRKTKNGDKLTMHYRGTLQADGKQFDASYDRGTPFSFKIGSGQVIKGWEQGLLDMCIGEKRTLTIPPELGYGPRGMGPIPGGSTLVFETELVGIDGVPKPEKIIVKASSAASEAVESATEGIAEKVASKVAEAADVVKTIVADSDADGQEHNEL
;
A
#
# COMPACT_ATOMS: atom_id res chain seq x y z
N MET A 1 -78.22 11.45 -3.64
CA MET A 1 -77.00 11.76 -4.43
C MET A 1 -75.89 12.05 -3.44
N GLN A 2 -74.92 11.14 -3.34
CA GLN A 2 -73.70 11.30 -2.56
C GLN A 2 -72.82 12.42 -3.12
N GLY A 3 -72.18 13.18 -2.24
CA GLY A 3 -71.07 14.09 -2.56
C GLY A 3 -69.98 13.93 -1.50
N LEU A 4 -69.19 12.87 -1.62
CA LEU A 4 -68.05 12.55 -0.75
C LEU A 4 -66.85 13.40 -1.19
N LEU A 5 -66.52 14.45 -0.45
CA LEU A 5 -65.31 15.24 -0.65
C LEU A 5 -64.13 14.52 0.00
N LEU A 6 -63.29 13.90 -0.83
CA LEU A 6 -62.04 13.23 -0.44
C LEU A 6 -61.01 14.26 0.04
N SER A 7 -60.62 14.14 1.31
CA SER A 7 -59.49 14.83 1.94
C SER A 7 -58.16 14.37 1.33
N LEU A 8 -57.46 15.28 0.64
CA LEU A 8 -56.12 15.04 0.13
C LEU A 8 -55.09 15.37 1.24
N GLY A 9 -54.72 14.36 2.03
CA GLY A 9 -53.63 14.46 3.00
C GLY A 9 -52.28 14.38 2.29
N LEU A 10 -51.56 15.50 2.23
CA LEU A 10 -50.20 15.56 1.70
C LEU A 10 -49.22 15.00 2.76
N LEU A 11 -48.95 13.70 2.70
CA LEU A 11 -47.85 13.08 3.46
C LEU A 11 -46.52 13.47 2.81
N ALA A 12 -45.87 14.51 3.34
CA ALA A 12 -44.50 14.86 3.00
C ALA A 12 -43.54 13.83 3.61
N SER A 13 -43.13 12.84 2.82
CA SER A 13 -42.03 11.94 3.18
C SER A 13 -40.71 12.73 3.17
N SER A 14 -40.20 13.06 4.36
CA SER A 14 -38.83 13.54 4.52
C SER A 14 -37.87 12.39 4.22
N ALA A 15 -37.22 12.44 3.05
CA ALA A 15 -36.13 11.54 2.72
C ALA A 15 -34.92 11.89 3.61
N VAL A 16 -34.56 10.99 4.50
CA VAL A 16 -33.31 11.07 5.27
C VAL A 16 -32.21 10.52 4.37
N SER A 17 -31.38 11.40 3.82
CA SER A 17 -30.17 10.99 3.10
C SER A 17 -29.12 10.51 4.10
N PHE A 18 -28.81 9.21 4.09
CA PHE A 18 -27.68 8.67 4.81
C PHE A 18 -26.39 9.01 4.04
N VAL A 19 -25.58 9.92 4.58
CA VAL A 19 -24.21 10.11 4.11
C VAL A 19 -23.38 9.01 4.75
N ALA A 20 -22.91 8.06 3.94
CA ALA A 20 -21.90 7.10 4.36
C ALA A 20 -20.59 7.88 4.59
N ALA A 21 -20.16 8.00 5.85
CA ALA A 21 -18.82 8.46 6.16
C ALA A 21 -17.84 7.40 5.67
N ALA A 22 -16.94 7.77 4.75
CA ALA A 22 -15.85 6.88 4.38
C ALA A 22 -14.85 6.79 5.54
N ASP A 23 -14.29 5.61 5.77
CA ASP A 23 -13.26 5.39 6.79
C ASP A 23 -11.86 5.68 6.23
N LEU A 24 -10.89 5.89 7.13
CA LEU A 24 -9.48 5.97 6.78
C LEU A 24 -8.99 4.64 6.18
N LYS A 25 -8.43 4.68 4.96
CA LYS A 25 -7.75 3.52 4.38
C LYS A 25 -6.24 3.63 4.58
N ILE A 26 -5.62 2.56 5.04
CA ILE A 26 -4.18 2.44 5.27
C ILE A 26 -3.66 1.27 4.45
N ASP A 27 -2.91 1.57 3.39
CA ASP A 27 -2.26 0.56 2.55
C ASP A 27 -0.74 0.57 2.85
N VAL A 28 -0.20 -0.49 3.46
CA VAL A 28 1.25 -0.61 3.70
C VAL A 28 1.93 -1.00 2.39
N THR A 29 2.65 -0.06 1.78
CA THR A 29 3.29 -0.25 0.47
C THR A 29 4.71 -0.80 0.57
N GLN A 30 5.37 -0.61 1.71
CA GLN A 30 6.64 -1.23 2.02
C GLN A 30 6.67 -1.55 3.51
N GLU A 31 6.40 -2.81 3.86
CA GLU A 31 6.42 -3.27 5.25
C GLU A 31 7.86 -3.54 5.70
N VAL A 32 8.19 -3.13 6.93
CA VAL A 32 9.52 -3.31 7.53
C VAL A 32 9.38 -4.01 8.87
N GLU A 33 10.30 -4.94 9.15
CA GLU A 33 10.43 -5.52 10.48
C GLU A 33 11.27 -4.63 11.39
N CYS A 34 10.77 -4.38 12.60
CA CYS A 34 11.50 -3.63 13.61
C CYS A 34 11.00 -3.94 15.02
N ASP A 35 11.87 -3.77 16.00
CA ASP A 35 11.54 -3.91 17.43
C ASP A 35 10.81 -2.67 17.97
N ARG A 36 11.02 -1.51 17.33
CA ARG A 36 10.49 -0.21 17.79
C ARG A 36 9.60 0.44 16.74
N LYS A 37 8.29 0.29 16.91
CA LYS A 37 7.23 0.92 16.10
C LYS A 37 6.76 2.25 16.67
N THR A 38 6.29 3.17 15.84
CA THR A 38 5.73 4.47 16.28
C THR A 38 4.59 4.34 17.29
N LYS A 39 4.54 5.24 18.27
CA LYS A 39 3.47 5.32 19.27
C LYS A 39 3.12 6.77 19.61
N ASN A 40 1.96 6.97 20.21
CA ASN A 40 1.54 8.29 20.71
C ASN A 40 2.62 8.95 21.58
N GLY A 41 2.87 10.23 21.32
CA GLY A 41 3.89 11.03 21.99
C GLY A 41 5.26 11.05 21.31
N ASP A 42 5.50 10.17 20.33
CA ASP A 42 6.75 10.19 19.56
C ASP A 42 6.85 11.45 18.69
N LYS A 43 8.08 11.96 18.54
CA LYS A 43 8.39 12.94 17.50
C LYS A 43 8.87 12.18 16.26
N LEU A 44 8.10 12.28 15.19
CA LEU A 44 8.32 11.57 13.94
C LEU A 44 8.93 12.51 12.91
N THR A 45 9.83 11.96 12.09
CA THR A 45 10.38 12.62 10.90
C THR A 45 9.94 11.82 9.67
N MET A 46 9.23 12.47 8.74
CA MET A 46 8.48 11.82 7.68
C MET A 46 8.73 12.50 6.33
N HIS A 47 8.95 11.70 5.30
CA HIS A 47 8.76 12.15 3.92
C HIS A 47 7.34 11.82 3.46
N TYR A 48 6.77 12.72 2.66
CA TYR A 48 5.44 12.52 2.07
C TYR A 48 5.26 13.24 0.73
N ARG A 49 4.25 12.77 0.00
CA ARG A 49 3.57 13.44 -1.11
C ARG A 49 2.07 13.37 -0.88
N GLY A 50 1.38 14.51 -0.96
CA GLY A 50 -0.06 14.63 -0.84
C GLY A 50 -0.72 15.02 -2.16
N THR A 51 -1.73 14.25 -2.58
CA THR A 51 -2.51 14.47 -3.80
C THR A 51 -4.02 14.43 -3.52
N LEU A 52 -4.80 15.09 -4.37
CA LEU A 52 -6.27 14.98 -4.33
C LEU A 52 -6.69 13.66 -4.99
N GLN A 53 -7.59 12.90 -4.35
CA GLN A 53 -8.08 11.65 -4.92
C GLN A 53 -8.83 11.88 -6.25
N ALA A 54 -9.50 13.02 -6.39
CA ALA A 54 -10.40 13.31 -7.51
C ALA A 54 -9.67 13.41 -8.86
N ASP A 55 -8.47 14.00 -8.89
CA ASP A 55 -7.73 14.31 -10.11
C ASP A 55 -6.24 13.92 -10.04
N GLY A 56 -5.77 13.38 -8.91
CA GLY A 56 -4.37 13.04 -8.67
C GLY A 56 -3.44 14.24 -8.51
N LYS A 57 -3.98 15.47 -8.46
CA LYS A 57 -3.16 16.68 -8.42
C LYS A 57 -2.41 16.77 -7.08
N GLN A 58 -1.09 16.90 -7.16
CA GLN A 58 -0.25 17.18 -5.99
C GLN A 58 -0.56 18.57 -5.44
N PHE A 59 -0.83 18.64 -4.13
CA PHE A 59 -1.00 19.91 -3.41
C PHE A 59 0.20 20.24 -2.53
N ASP A 60 0.95 19.23 -2.08
CA ASP A 60 2.14 19.40 -1.24
C ASP A 60 3.04 18.16 -1.27
N ALA A 61 4.35 18.35 -1.16
CA ALA A 61 5.32 17.26 -0.99
C ALA A 61 6.56 17.75 -0.23
N SER A 62 7.03 16.93 0.72
CA SER A 62 8.29 17.20 1.44
C SER A 62 9.52 17.17 0.52
N TYR A 63 9.47 16.37 -0.54
CA TYR A 63 10.56 16.19 -1.50
C TYR A 63 10.86 17.50 -2.27
N ASP A 64 9.84 18.30 -2.57
CA ASP A 64 9.99 19.58 -3.27
C ASP A 64 10.79 20.60 -2.44
N ARG A 65 10.77 20.46 -1.10
CA ARG A 65 11.53 21.29 -0.15
C ARG A 65 12.88 20.66 0.22
N GLY A 66 13.18 19.45 -0.24
CA GLY A 66 14.38 18.69 0.11
C GLY A 66 14.53 18.35 1.59
N THR A 67 13.50 18.57 2.41
CA THR A 67 13.56 18.40 3.87
C THR A 67 12.35 17.63 4.39
N PRO A 68 12.54 16.56 5.20
CA PRO A 68 11.45 15.85 5.83
C PRO A 68 10.64 16.75 6.77
N PHE A 69 9.37 16.41 6.97
CA PHE A 69 8.51 17.08 7.93
C PHE A 69 8.60 16.40 9.31
N SER A 70 8.69 17.20 10.37
CA SER A 70 8.79 16.71 11.75
C SER A 70 7.60 17.18 12.58
N PHE A 71 6.96 16.27 13.31
CA PHE A 71 5.80 16.57 14.15
C PHE A 71 5.67 15.55 15.29
N LYS A 72 4.86 15.86 16.30
CA LYS A 72 4.59 14.96 17.42
C LYS A 72 3.25 14.23 17.22
N ILE A 73 3.29 12.92 17.07
CA ILE A 73 2.09 12.09 16.91
C ILE A 73 1.32 11.99 18.24
N GLY A 74 0.00 11.92 18.19
CA GLY A 74 -0.90 11.89 19.34
C GLY A 74 -1.14 13.25 19.99
N SER A 75 -0.68 14.35 19.39
CA SER A 75 -0.82 15.71 19.96
C SER A 75 -1.81 16.60 19.23
N GLY A 76 -2.40 16.13 18.12
CA GLY A 76 -3.32 16.93 17.29
C GLY A 76 -2.60 18.00 16.48
N GLN A 77 -1.31 17.83 16.21
CA GLN A 77 -0.51 18.74 15.39
C GLN A 77 -0.77 18.55 13.89
N VAL A 78 -1.26 17.37 13.49
CA VAL A 78 -1.56 17.02 12.11
C VAL A 78 -3.03 16.61 11.97
N ILE A 79 -3.48 16.42 10.73
CA ILE A 79 -4.85 15.97 10.46
C ILE A 79 -5.13 14.61 11.11
N LYS A 80 -6.39 14.36 11.48
CA LYS A 80 -6.78 13.14 12.21
C LYS A 80 -6.41 11.85 11.47
N GLY A 81 -6.45 11.86 10.14
CA GLY A 81 -6.04 10.71 9.34
C GLY A 81 -4.56 10.35 9.50
N TRP A 82 -3.69 11.34 9.73
CA TRP A 82 -2.28 11.09 10.06
C TRP A 82 -2.12 10.62 11.51
N GLU A 83 -2.84 11.25 12.45
CA GLU A 83 -2.84 10.85 13.87
C GLU A 83 -3.22 9.37 14.06
N GLN A 84 -4.09 8.85 13.20
CA GLN A 84 -4.52 7.44 13.20
C GLN A 84 -3.63 6.55 12.31
N GLY A 85 -3.30 7.01 11.10
CA GLY A 85 -2.67 6.20 10.06
C GLY A 85 -1.16 5.95 10.23
N LEU A 86 -0.48 6.72 11.08
CA LEU A 86 0.97 6.69 11.25
C LEU A 86 1.42 6.03 12.57
N LEU A 87 0.51 5.39 13.29
CA LEU A 87 0.82 4.54 14.44
C LEU A 87 1.31 3.16 14.00
N ASP A 88 2.04 2.48 14.88
CA ASP A 88 2.53 1.11 14.67
C ASP A 88 3.37 0.93 13.40
N MET A 89 4.15 1.95 13.04
CA MET A 89 4.97 2.00 11.83
C MET A 89 6.47 1.85 12.16
N CYS A 90 7.22 1.14 11.32
CA CYS A 90 8.67 0.97 11.45
C CYS A 90 9.45 2.05 10.68
N ILE A 91 10.65 2.41 11.16
CA ILE A 91 11.54 3.32 10.41
C ILE A 91 11.88 2.66 9.07
N GLY A 92 11.69 3.38 7.97
CA GLY A 92 11.84 2.91 6.59
C GLY A 92 10.58 2.29 5.98
N GLU A 93 9.52 2.10 6.76
CA GLU A 93 8.23 1.65 6.24
C GLU A 93 7.61 2.73 5.34
N LYS A 94 6.79 2.31 4.37
CA LYS A 94 6.00 3.22 3.52
C LYS A 94 4.52 2.84 3.54
N ARG A 95 3.67 3.86 3.54
CA ARG A 95 2.21 3.70 3.52
C ARG A 95 1.56 4.68 2.56
N THR A 96 0.48 4.23 1.94
CA THR A 96 -0.49 5.09 1.27
C THR A 96 -1.72 5.24 2.16
N LEU A 97 -2.02 6.48 2.55
CA LEU A 97 -3.21 6.81 3.35
C LEU A 97 -4.26 7.45 2.45
N THR A 98 -5.46 6.88 2.38
CA THR A 98 -6.61 7.54 1.75
C THR A 98 -7.50 8.11 2.84
N ILE A 99 -7.53 9.44 2.93
CA ILE A 99 -8.08 10.18 4.07
C ILE A 99 -9.36 10.90 3.63
N PRO A 100 -10.53 10.47 4.16
CA PRO A 100 -11.80 11.14 3.90
C PRO A 100 -11.80 12.57 4.50
N PRO A 101 -12.63 13.49 3.98
CA PRO A 101 -12.60 14.88 4.39
C PRO A 101 -12.83 15.08 5.91
N GLU A 102 -13.62 14.23 6.56
CA GLU A 102 -13.89 14.27 8.01
C GLU A 102 -12.64 14.04 8.87
N LEU A 103 -11.64 13.33 8.31
CA LEU A 103 -10.34 13.06 8.93
C LEU A 103 -9.22 13.93 8.34
N GLY A 104 -9.52 14.72 7.31
CA GLY A 104 -8.63 15.69 6.67
C GLY A 104 -9.00 17.13 7.02
N TYR A 105 -9.29 17.94 5.99
CA TYR A 105 -9.57 19.38 6.13
C TYR A 105 -11.07 19.74 6.12
N GLY A 106 -11.95 18.74 6.10
CA GLY A 106 -13.39 18.90 6.18
C GLY A 106 -14.00 19.76 5.05
N PRO A 107 -15.23 20.28 5.24
CA PRO A 107 -15.93 21.03 4.21
C PRO A 107 -15.34 22.42 3.92
N ARG A 108 -14.44 22.92 4.78
CA ARG A 108 -13.80 24.24 4.60
C ARG A 108 -12.59 24.18 3.66
N GLY A 109 -11.93 23.03 3.56
CA GLY A 109 -10.69 22.91 2.81
C GLY A 109 -9.52 23.68 3.45
N MET A 110 -8.39 23.73 2.76
CA MET A 110 -7.20 24.46 3.22
C MET A 110 -6.29 24.82 2.03
N GLY A 111 -6.00 26.11 1.85
CA GLY A 111 -5.10 26.58 0.78
C GLY A 111 -5.51 26.04 -0.59
N PRO A 112 -4.67 25.26 -1.30
CA PRO A 112 -4.99 24.68 -2.60
C PRO A 112 -5.97 23.49 -2.55
N ILE A 113 -6.38 23.03 -1.35
CA ILE A 113 -7.23 21.86 -1.15
C ILE A 113 -8.69 22.30 -1.04
N PRO A 114 -9.56 21.91 -2.00
CA PRO A 114 -10.99 22.20 -1.91
C PRO A 114 -11.65 21.56 -0.69
N GLY A 115 -12.72 22.18 -0.18
CA GLY A 115 -13.55 21.60 0.85
C GLY A 115 -14.19 20.27 0.42
N GLY A 116 -14.28 19.32 1.36
CA GLY A 116 -14.86 18.00 1.08
C GLY A 116 -13.95 17.07 0.26
N SER A 117 -12.68 17.43 0.05
CA SER A 117 -11.74 16.60 -0.69
C SER A 117 -11.29 15.37 0.10
N THR A 118 -11.29 14.21 -0.56
CA THR A 118 -10.53 13.04 -0.12
C THR A 118 -9.08 13.19 -0.54
N LEU A 119 -8.16 12.92 0.39
CA LEU A 119 -6.72 13.12 0.21
C LEU A 119 -6.02 11.77 0.10
N VAL A 120 -5.01 11.68 -0.75
CA VAL A 120 -4.11 10.52 -0.81
C VAL A 120 -2.71 10.97 -0.39
N PHE A 121 -2.14 10.31 0.60
CA PHE A 121 -0.79 10.57 1.07
C PHE A 121 0.10 9.34 0.89
N GLU A 122 1.16 9.48 0.10
CA GLU A 122 2.28 8.55 0.10
C GLU A 122 3.24 9.01 1.20
N THR A 123 3.60 8.12 2.12
CA THR A 123 4.38 8.45 3.32
C THR A 123 5.55 7.48 3.52
N GLU A 124 6.66 7.98 4.05
CA GLU A 124 7.88 7.23 4.36
C GLU A 124 8.46 7.67 5.71
N LEU A 125 8.47 6.77 6.70
CA LEU A 125 8.99 7.11 8.03
C LEU A 125 10.51 7.15 8.00
N VAL A 126 11.08 8.34 8.18
CA VAL A 126 12.53 8.56 8.15
C VAL A 126 13.16 8.31 9.52
N GLY A 127 12.46 8.63 10.61
CA GLY A 127 12.99 8.46 11.96
C GLY A 127 11.99 8.73 13.08
N ILE A 128 12.36 8.24 14.27
CA ILE A 128 11.69 8.51 15.53
C ILE A 128 12.74 9.13 16.45
N ASP A 129 12.43 10.28 17.05
CA ASP A 129 13.38 10.96 17.94
C ASP A 129 13.82 10.06 19.10
N GLY A 130 15.13 10.05 19.37
CA GLY A 130 15.74 9.16 20.37
C GLY A 130 15.83 7.68 19.98
N VAL A 131 15.42 7.27 18.77
CA VAL A 131 15.57 5.90 18.27
C VAL A 131 16.66 5.87 17.20
N PRO A 132 17.72 5.06 17.36
CA PRO A 132 18.76 4.90 16.33
C PRO A 132 18.16 4.40 15.01
N LYS A 133 18.59 4.99 13.90
CA LYS A 133 18.19 4.50 12.57
C LYS A 133 18.82 3.12 12.34
N PRO A 134 18.04 2.10 11.92
CA PRO A 134 18.59 0.78 11.64
C PRO A 134 19.60 0.83 10.49
N GLU A 135 20.69 0.06 10.63
CA GLU A 135 21.73 -0.04 9.59
C GLU A 135 21.23 -0.74 8.32
N LYS A 136 20.27 -1.67 8.47
CA LYS A 136 19.63 -2.39 7.37
C LYS A 136 18.11 -2.40 7.58
N ILE A 137 17.38 -2.07 6.52
CA ILE A 137 15.93 -2.15 6.48
C ILE A 137 15.56 -3.55 5.99
N ILE A 138 15.00 -4.38 6.87
CA ILE A 138 14.49 -5.69 6.50
C ILE A 138 13.05 -5.51 6.00
N VAL A 139 12.90 -5.45 4.67
CA VAL A 139 11.59 -5.35 4.03
C VAL A 139 10.97 -6.74 4.02
N LYS A 140 9.75 -6.89 4.56
CA LYS A 140 9.02 -8.15 4.40
C LYS A 140 8.69 -8.32 2.93
N ALA A 141 9.05 -9.46 2.35
CA ALA A 141 8.66 -9.77 0.98
C ALA A 141 7.12 -9.68 0.88
N SER A 142 6.65 -8.72 0.07
CA SER A 142 5.24 -8.33 -0.05
C SER A 142 4.33 -9.52 -0.28
N SER A 143 3.34 -9.69 0.60
CA SER A 143 2.26 -10.69 0.47
C SER A 143 1.42 -10.51 -0.80
N ALA A 144 1.51 -9.36 -1.48
CA ALA A 144 0.87 -9.16 -2.79
C ALA A 144 1.51 -10.01 -3.91
N ALA A 145 2.77 -10.45 -3.74
CA ALA A 145 3.45 -11.34 -4.68
C ALA A 145 3.29 -12.83 -4.33
N SER A 146 3.00 -13.20 -3.07
CA SER A 146 2.80 -14.61 -2.69
C SER A 146 1.38 -15.10 -2.96
N GLU A 147 0.36 -14.25 -2.84
CA GLU A 147 -1.05 -14.62 -3.12
C GLU A 147 -1.30 -14.87 -4.62
N ALA A 148 -0.58 -14.18 -5.51
CA ALA A 148 -0.65 -14.40 -6.96
C ALA A 148 0.09 -15.67 -7.42
N VAL A 149 1.02 -16.19 -6.61
CA VAL A 149 1.78 -17.40 -6.93
C VAL A 149 1.06 -18.67 -6.46
N GLU A 150 0.28 -18.61 -5.38
CA GLU A 150 -0.50 -19.75 -4.91
C GLU A 150 -1.77 -20.00 -5.74
N SER A 151 -2.37 -18.96 -6.33
CA SER A 151 -3.48 -19.11 -7.28
C SER A 151 -3.04 -19.66 -8.65
N ALA A 152 -1.74 -19.66 -8.97
CA ALA A 152 -1.23 -20.08 -10.28
C ALA A 152 -0.74 -21.53 -10.32
N THR A 153 -0.69 -22.25 -9.19
CA THR A 153 -0.18 -23.62 -9.12
C THR A 153 -1.25 -24.71 -9.19
N GLU A 154 -2.54 -24.40 -9.04
CA GLU A 154 -3.63 -25.39 -9.17
C GLU A 154 -4.17 -25.57 -10.61
N GLY A 155 -3.73 -24.75 -11.57
CA GLY A 155 -4.27 -24.74 -12.94
C GLY A 155 -3.49 -25.52 -14.01
N ILE A 156 -2.32 -26.08 -13.69
CA ILE A 156 -1.37 -26.63 -14.69
C ILE A 156 -1.15 -28.14 -14.64
N ALA A 157 -1.71 -28.87 -13.68
CA ALA A 157 -1.51 -30.32 -13.59
C ALA A 157 -2.38 -31.15 -14.57
N GLU A 158 -3.48 -30.60 -15.10
CA GLU A 158 -4.45 -31.40 -15.88
C GLU A 158 -4.24 -31.34 -17.41
N LYS A 159 -3.46 -30.40 -17.96
CA LYS A 159 -3.48 -30.08 -19.42
C LYS A 159 -2.22 -30.40 -20.22
N VAL A 160 -1.18 -31.00 -19.61
CA VAL A 160 0.09 -31.33 -20.32
C VAL A 160 0.19 -32.82 -20.71
N ALA A 161 -0.75 -33.67 -20.28
CA ALA A 161 -0.72 -35.10 -20.59
C ALA A 161 -1.24 -35.51 -21.99
N SER A 162 -1.73 -34.58 -22.82
CA SER A 162 -2.41 -34.92 -24.09
C SER A 162 -1.70 -34.49 -25.39
N LYS A 163 -0.48 -33.93 -25.36
CA LYS A 163 0.16 -33.43 -26.60
C LYS A 163 1.66 -33.72 -26.79
N VAL A 164 2.14 -34.89 -26.39
CA VAL A 164 3.43 -35.41 -26.88
C VAL A 164 3.26 -36.86 -27.32
N ALA A 165 2.59 -37.02 -28.46
CA ALA A 165 2.49 -38.27 -29.19
C ALA A 165 2.43 -37.95 -30.69
N GLU A 166 3.50 -37.38 -31.25
CA GLU A 166 3.89 -37.57 -32.65
C GLU A 166 5.28 -36.97 -32.91
N ALA A 167 5.99 -37.54 -33.88
CA ALA A 167 7.38 -37.30 -34.30
C ALA A 167 8.48 -37.98 -33.47
N ALA A 168 8.49 -39.31 -33.53
CA ALA A 168 9.72 -40.09 -33.55
C ALA A 168 10.19 -40.22 -35.00
N ASP A 169 11.41 -39.78 -35.34
CA ASP A 169 12.39 -40.49 -36.19
C ASP A 169 13.67 -39.64 -36.32
N VAL A 170 14.76 -40.31 -36.73
CA VAL A 170 16.13 -39.82 -37.02
C VAL A 170 17.13 -39.95 -35.87
N VAL A 171 17.40 -41.21 -35.55
CA VAL A 171 18.66 -41.74 -35.02
C VAL A 171 19.75 -41.66 -36.11
N LYS A 172 20.99 -41.24 -35.80
CA LYS A 172 22.20 -42.11 -35.74
C LYS A 172 23.54 -41.36 -35.73
N THR A 173 24.42 -41.83 -34.83
CA THR A 173 25.90 -41.90 -34.88
C THR A 173 26.70 -40.60 -34.92
N ILE A 174 27.58 -40.40 -33.92
CA ILE A 174 29.02 -40.72 -34.05
C ILE A 174 29.60 -41.03 -32.66
N VAL A 175 30.40 -42.09 -32.58
CA VAL A 175 31.18 -42.58 -31.43
C VAL A 175 32.66 -42.46 -31.82
N ALA A 176 33.52 -42.00 -30.92
CA ALA A 176 34.93 -42.39 -30.73
C ALA A 176 35.59 -41.35 -29.78
N ASP A 177 35.92 -41.67 -28.51
CA ASP A 177 37.01 -42.54 -28.04
C ASP A 177 38.39 -41.83 -28.11
N SER A 178 38.96 -41.50 -26.94
CA SER A 178 40.40 -41.37 -26.68
C SER A 178 40.67 -41.14 -25.18
N ASP A 179 41.28 -42.16 -24.59
CA ASP A 179 41.84 -42.30 -23.24
C ASP A 179 43.00 -41.34 -22.88
N ALA A 180 43.38 -41.43 -21.60
CA ALA A 180 44.68 -41.11 -20.98
C ALA A 180 44.90 -39.65 -20.52
N ASP A 181 45.50 -39.35 -19.36
CA ASP A 181 46.21 -40.14 -18.35
C ASP A 181 46.22 -39.31 -17.05
N GLY A 182 46.37 -39.98 -15.91
CA GLY A 182 46.59 -39.30 -14.63
C GLY A 182 48.08 -38.97 -14.45
N GLN A 183 48.40 -37.89 -13.72
CA GLN A 183 49.60 -37.88 -12.89
C GLN A 183 49.55 -36.77 -11.83
N GLU A 184 49.69 -37.20 -10.59
CA GLU A 184 50.17 -36.43 -9.45
C GLU A 184 51.50 -35.76 -9.78
N HIS A 185 51.70 -34.52 -9.33
CA HIS A 185 53.02 -34.06 -8.87
C HIS A 185 52.85 -33.07 -7.71
N ASN A 186 53.23 -33.57 -6.54
CA ASN A 186 53.50 -32.81 -5.33
C ASN A 186 55.01 -32.54 -5.26
N GLU A 187 55.41 -31.28 -5.26
CA GLU A 187 56.73 -30.74 -4.87
C GLU A 187 56.47 -29.28 -4.44
N LEU A 188 57.02 -28.67 -3.39
CA LEU A 188 57.95 -29.04 -2.31
C LEU A 188 57.71 -28.03 -1.17
#